data_AF-A0A8C2FEE5-F1
#
_entry.id   AF-A0A8C2FEE5-F1
#
_cell.length_a   1.000
_cell.length_b   1.000
_cell.length_c   1.000
_cell.angle_alpha   90.00
_cell.angle_beta   90.00
_cell.angle_gamma   90.00
#
_symmetry.space_group_name_H-M   'P 1'
#
loop_
_entity.id
_entity.type
_entity.pdbx_description
1 polymer ?
#
loop_
_entity_poly.entity_id
_entity_poly.type
_entity_poly.pdbx_seq_one_letter_code
_entity_poly.pdbx_strand_id
1 'polypeptide(L)'
;QMKTRPGEALIDCLDSIEDTKGNNGDRGRLLVTNLRVIWHSLALPRVNLSVGYNCIINITTRTANSVSHLDAWFPHILLNGSYG
;
A
#
# COMPACT_ATOMS: atom_id res chain seq x y z
N GLN A 1 -15.07 5.78 -2.84
CA GLN A 1 -13.78 6.43 -2.55
C GLN A 1 -13.73 6.79 -1.08
N MET A 2 -12.68 6.36 -0.36
CA MET A 2 -12.55 6.64 1.08
C MET A 2 -12.39 8.15 1.30
N LYS A 3 -13.16 8.70 2.25
CA LYS A 3 -13.09 10.11 2.60
C LYS A 3 -11.86 10.38 3.46
N THR A 4 -11.15 11.47 3.15
CA THR A 4 -10.08 11.99 3.99
C THR A 4 -10.66 12.64 5.24
N ARG A 5 -9.93 12.55 6.35
CA ARG A 5 -10.28 13.27 7.58
C ARG A 5 -9.96 14.77 7.41
N PRO A 6 -10.60 15.68 8.15
CA PRO A 6 -10.18 17.08 8.18
C PRO A 6 -8.69 17.20 8.55
N GLY A 7 -7.92 17.92 7.75
CA GLY A 7 -6.45 18.04 7.91
C GLY A 7 -5.64 16.86 7.35
N GLU A 8 -6.30 15.81 6.85
CA GLU A 8 -5.64 14.73 6.12
C GLU A 8 -5.45 15.11 4.65
N ALA A 9 -4.20 15.10 4.20
CA ALA A 9 -3.79 15.44 2.84
C ALA A 9 -3.14 14.23 2.17
N LEU A 10 -3.49 14.00 0.90
CA LEU A 10 -2.80 13.03 0.06
C LEU A 10 -1.41 13.55 -0.29
N ILE A 11 -0.39 12.74 -0.03
CA ILE A 11 1.01 13.03 -0.36
C ILE A 11 1.38 12.33 -1.66
N ASP A 12 1.03 11.05 -1.81
CA ASP A 12 1.38 10.27 -2.99
C ASP A 12 0.31 9.20 -3.31
N CYS A 13 0.28 8.76 -4.57
CA CYS A 13 -0.63 7.77 -5.09
C CYS A 13 0.10 6.83 -6.05
N LEU A 14 0.18 5.56 -5.70
CA LEU A 14 0.78 4.51 -6.51
C LEU A 14 -0.32 3.59 -7.04
N ASP A 15 -0.36 3.45 -8.36
CA ASP A 15 -1.28 2.57 -9.06
C ASP A 15 -0.70 1.15 -9.23
N SER A 16 -1.58 0.18 -9.48
CA SER A 16 -1.22 -1.22 -9.76
C SER A 16 -0.39 -1.89 -8.66
N ILE A 17 -0.70 -1.56 -7.39
CA ILE A 17 -0.06 -2.15 -6.21
C ILE A 17 -0.89 -3.34 -5.72
N GLU A 18 -0.26 -4.48 -5.50
CA GLU A 18 -0.91 -5.70 -4.98
C GLU A 18 -0.76 -5.82 -3.46
N ASP A 19 -1.83 -6.24 -2.76
CA ASP A 19 -1.77 -6.69 -1.37
C ASP A 19 -1.52 -8.21 -1.32
N THR A 20 -0.24 -8.61 -1.30
CA THR A 20 0.15 -10.02 -1.37
C THR A 20 -0.18 -10.84 -0.12
N LYS A 21 -0.49 -10.19 1.01
CA LYS A 21 -0.73 -10.87 2.30
C LYS A 21 -2.22 -11.11 2.54
N GLY A 22 -3.06 -10.12 2.24
CA GLY A 22 -4.51 -10.21 2.45
C GLY A 22 -5.31 -10.57 1.20
N ASN A 23 -4.83 -10.15 0.02
CA ASN A 23 -5.58 -10.20 -1.24
C ASN A 23 -4.66 -10.51 -2.43
N ASN A 24 -3.93 -11.63 -2.35
CA ASN A 24 -2.98 -12.07 -3.38
C ASN A 24 -3.67 -12.19 -4.76
N GLY A 25 -3.04 -11.62 -5.78
CA GLY A 25 -3.56 -11.53 -7.15
C GLY A 25 -4.53 -10.38 -7.40
N ASP A 26 -4.94 -9.61 -6.38
CA ASP A 26 -5.79 -8.43 -6.55
C ASP A 26 -4.97 -7.14 -6.65
N ARG A 27 -5.15 -6.42 -7.76
CA ARG A 27 -4.48 -5.16 -8.01
C ARG A 27 -5.30 -4.01 -7.43
N GLY A 28 -4.63 -3.23 -6.60
CA GLY A 28 -5.17 -2.06 -5.97
C GLY A 28 -4.39 -0.79 -6.27
N ARG A 29 -4.75 0.24 -5.53
CA ARG A 29 -4.08 1.53 -5.49
C ARG A 29 -3.66 1.81 -4.06
N LEU A 30 -2.41 2.24 -3.89
CA LEU A 30 -1.85 2.67 -2.61
C LEU A 30 -1.88 4.20 -2.55
N LEU A 31 -2.52 4.73 -1.53
CA LEU A 31 -2.60 6.15 -1.22
C LEU A 31 -1.78 6.41 0.05
N VAL A 32 -0.80 7.29 -0.05
CA VAL A 32 0.04 7.73 1.07
C VAL A 32 -0.47 9.10 1.50
N THR A 33 -1.01 9.21 2.71
CA THR A 33 -1.44 10.50 3.28
C THR A 33 -0.46 10.98 4.35
N ASN A 34 -0.68 12.17 4.90
CA ASN A 34 0.09 12.65 6.06
C ASN A 34 -0.24 11.92 7.39
N LEU A 35 -1.28 11.08 7.46
CA LEU A 35 -1.69 10.38 8.70
C LEU A 35 -1.62 8.86 8.62
N ARG A 36 -1.79 8.29 7.42
CA ARG A 36 -1.88 6.84 7.22
C ARG A 36 -1.56 6.45 5.78
N VAL A 37 -1.28 5.17 5.57
CA VAL A 37 -1.27 4.54 4.25
C VAL A 37 -2.58 3.80 4.06
N ILE A 38 -3.14 3.90 2.87
CA ILE A 38 -4.39 3.26 2.50
C ILE A 38 -4.18 2.47 1.23
N TRP A 39 -4.50 1.19 1.23
CA TRP A 39 -4.61 0.39 0.02
C TRP A 39 -6.09 0.10 -0.24
N HIS A 40 -6.52 0.15 -1.50
CA HIS A 40 -7.83 -0.38 -1.88
C HIS A 40 -7.77 -1.11 -3.21
N SER A 41 -8.57 -2.16 -3.33
CA SER A 41 -8.73 -2.88 -4.58
C SER A 41 -9.33 -1.97 -5.66
N LEU A 42 -8.87 -2.15 -6.90
CA LEU A 42 -9.48 -1.52 -8.07
C LEU A 42 -10.65 -2.36 -8.61
N ALA A 43 -10.59 -3.68 -8.45
CA ALA A 43 -11.64 -4.59 -8.91
C ALA A 43 -12.83 -4.65 -7.93
N LEU A 44 -12.55 -4.59 -6.61
CA LEU A 44 -13.53 -4.78 -5.55
C LEU A 44 -13.49 -3.60 -4.56
N PRO A 45 -14.24 -2.51 -4.79
CA PRO A 45 -14.17 -1.30 -3.96
C PRO A 45 -14.49 -1.48 -2.45
N ARG A 46 -15.07 -2.61 -2.07
CA ARG A 46 -15.30 -2.97 -0.65
C ARG A 46 -14.03 -3.48 0.03
N VAL A 47 -13.07 -4.02 -0.72
CA VAL A 47 -11.81 -4.56 -0.20
C VAL A 47 -10.79 -3.44 -0.09
N ASN A 48 -10.38 -3.13 1.13
CA ASN A 48 -9.44 -2.07 1.43
C ASN A 48 -8.71 -2.33 2.75
N LEU A 49 -7.55 -1.69 2.91
CA LEU A 49 -6.70 -1.72 4.10
C LEU A 49 -6.26 -0.29 4.42
N SER A 50 -6.23 0.05 5.71
CA SER A 50 -5.81 1.38 6.17
C SER A 50 -4.93 1.23 7.41
N VAL A 51 -3.68 1.68 7.32
CA VAL A 51 -2.66 1.54 8.38
C VAL A 51 -2.17 2.91 8.81
N GLY A 52 -2.48 3.30 10.04
CA GLY A 52 -2.00 4.56 10.64
C GLY A 52 -0.52 4.49 11.00
N TYR A 53 0.22 5.59 10.80
CA TYR A 53 1.67 5.61 11.02
C TYR A 53 2.10 5.27 12.45
N ASN A 54 1.31 5.66 13.47
CA ASN A 54 1.61 5.33 14.86
C ASN A 54 1.59 3.82 15.17
N CYS A 55 0.96 3.00 14.32
CA CYS A 55 0.91 1.55 14.50
C CYS A 55 2.02 0.82 13.72
N ILE A 56 2.84 1.55 12.95
CA ILE A 56 3.90 0.97 12.14
C ILE A 56 5.17 0.89 12.97
N ILE A 57 5.61 -0.34 13.26
CA ILE A 57 6.85 -0.60 13.99
C ILE A 57 8.04 -0.66 13.03
N ASN A 58 7.84 -1.20 11.82
CA ASN A 58 8.90 -1.36 10.83
C ASN A 58 8.35 -1.26 9.40
N ILE A 59 9.10 -0.57 8.53
CA ILE A 59 8.89 -0.50 7.09
C ILE A 59 10.14 -1.06 6.41
N THR A 60 9.99 -2.09 5.60
CA THR A 60 11.12 -2.67 4.85
C THR A 60 10.78 -2.68 3.38
N THR A 61 11.62 -2.01 2.58
CA THR A 61 11.55 -2.07 1.11
C THR A 61 12.49 -3.17 0.63
N ARG A 62 11.97 -4.11 -0.15
CA ARG A 62 12.77 -5.15 -0.79
C ARG A 62 12.62 -5.01 -2.29
N THR A 63 13.71 -4.69 -2.97
CA THR A 63 13.76 -4.71 -4.44
C THR A 63 13.96 -6.16 -4.87
N ALA A 64 12.96 -6.73 -5.53
CA ALA A 64 13.11 -8.04 -6.15
C ALA A 64 13.79 -7.83 -7.52
N ASN A 65 15.01 -8.34 -7.68
CA ASN A 65 15.68 -8.36 -8.97
C ASN A 65 15.16 -9.56 -9.78
N SER A 66 14.00 -9.43 -10.42
CA SER A 66 13.62 -10.36 -11.48
C SER A 66 14.45 -10.05 -12.73
N VAL A 67 15.21 -11.04 -13.22
CA VAL A 67 16.03 -10.95 -14.44
C VAL A 67 15.13 -11.02 -15.68
N SER A 68 14.14 -10.15 -15.76
CA SER A 68 13.35 -9.83 -16.94
C SER A 68 13.64 -8.37 -17.24
N HIS A 69 14.11 -8.08 -18.45
CA HIS A 69 14.69 -6.81 -18.89
C HIS A 69 13.72 -5.59 -18.86
N LEU A 70 12.56 -5.71 -18.19
CA LEU A 70 11.47 -4.72 -18.13
C LEU A 70 10.98 -4.39 -16.70
N ASP A 71 11.42 -5.07 -15.63
CA ASP A 71 10.78 -4.96 -14.30
C ASP A 71 11.58 -4.21 -13.20
N ALA A 72 12.66 -3.51 -13.54
CA ALA A 72 13.62 -2.98 -12.56
C ALA A 72 13.15 -1.78 -11.69
N TRP A 73 11.87 -1.37 -11.71
CA TRP A 73 11.43 -0.11 -11.07
C TRP A 73 10.17 -0.18 -10.19
N PHE A 74 9.69 -1.37 -9.81
CA PHE A 74 8.55 -1.48 -8.88
C PHE A 74 9.00 -1.78 -7.44
N PRO A 75 9.04 -0.79 -6.52
CA PRO A 75 9.37 -1.06 -5.12
C PRO A 75 8.25 -1.84 -4.44
N HIS A 76 8.52 -3.10 -4.06
CA HIS A 76 7.65 -3.83 -3.14
C HIS A 76 7.83 -3.27 -1.72
N ILE A 77 6.83 -2.54 -1.24
CA ILE A 77 6.76 -2.05 0.15
C ILE A 77 6.10 -3.12 1.01
N LEU A 78 6.84 -3.71 1.96
CA LEU A 78 6.29 -4.63 2.96
C LEU A 78 6.02 -3.86 4.25
N LEU A 79 4.74 -3.72 4.62
CA LEU A 79 4.31 -3.17 5.91
C LEU A 79 4.05 -4.33 6.88
N ASN A 80 4.90 -4.46 7.91
CA ASN A 80 4.67 -5.40 9.00
C ASN A 80 3.96 -4.68 10.16
N GLY A 81 2.66 -4.90 10.30
CA GLY A 81 1.92 -4.57 11.52
C GLY A 81 1.99 -5.73 12.51
N SER A 82 2.52 -5.48 13.71
CA SER A 82 2.38 -6.40 14.84
C SER A 82 1.18 -5.92 15.66
N TYR A 83 0.15 -6.76 15.80
CA TYR A 83 -0.90 -6.52 16.79
C TYR A 83 -0.33 -6.90 18.16
N GLY A 84 -0.24 -5.93 19.07
CA GLY A 84 0.09 -6.09 20.48
C GLY A 84 -0.81 -5.19 21.30
#